data_AF-A0A821LQA7-F1
#
_entry.id   AF-A0A821LQA7-F1
#
_cell.length_a   1.000
_cell.length_b   1.000
_cell.length_c   1.000
_cell.angle_alpha   90.00
_cell.angle_beta   90.00
_cell.angle_gamma   90.00
#
_symmetry.space_group_name_H-M   'P 1'
#
loop_
_entity.id
_entity.type
_entity.pdbx_description
1 polymer ?
#
loop_
_entity_poly.entity_id
_entity_poly.type
_entity_poly.pdbx_seq_one_letter_code
_entity_poly.pdbx_strand_id
1 'polypeptide(L)'
;IRLYPPNADGQTYILYNNGWRDANSLRSWAFQYLPSTVTELDGNNFSTNILRDSKPWLIDFYAPWCGHCHHFSPIFENIASRLDGKANLGKINCDNHRQICERASIRAYPTVKYYKGSNDSKRQDFLGDEIGNLDADFIVNYINNQQKEQQQTSNVHHTTEL
;
A
#
# COMPACT_ATOMS: atom_id res chain seq x y z
N ILE A 1 27.98 1.03 9.32
CA ILE A 1 26.74 1.07 10.14
C ILE A 1 26.18 -0.34 10.12
N ARG A 2 25.74 -0.86 11.27
CA ARG A 2 25.22 -2.24 11.41
C ARG A 2 23.74 -2.18 11.73
N LEU A 3 22.95 -3.01 11.07
CA LEU A 3 21.53 -3.22 11.37
C LEU A 3 21.37 -4.63 11.93
N TYR A 4 20.65 -4.72 13.05
CA TYR A 4 20.33 -5.95 13.74
C TYR A 4 18.83 -6.21 13.52
N PRO A 5 18.46 -7.14 12.62
CA PRO A 5 17.05 -7.39 12.32
C PRO A 5 16.34 -8.03 13.51
N PRO A 6 15.01 -7.85 13.66
CA PRO A 6 14.23 -8.31 14.83
C PRO A 6 14.31 -9.82 15.08
N ASN A 7 14.57 -10.61 14.04
CA ASN A 7 14.63 -12.07 14.10
C ASN A 7 16.06 -12.62 14.18
N ALA A 8 17.07 -11.76 14.38
CA ALA A 8 18.45 -12.20 14.56
C ALA A 8 18.72 -12.66 16.00
N ASP A 9 19.66 -13.58 16.15
CA ASP A 9 20.22 -14.09 17.41
C ASP A 9 21.04 -13.07 18.21
N GLY A 10 20.92 -11.77 17.89
CA GLY A 10 21.71 -10.69 18.47
C GLY A 10 23.17 -10.63 18.00
N GLN A 11 23.65 -11.62 17.23
CA GLN A 11 25.01 -11.63 16.67
C GLN A 11 25.02 -11.39 15.16
N THR A 12 23.94 -11.74 14.47
CA THR A 12 23.80 -11.53 13.03
C THR A 12 23.46 -10.07 12.72
N TYR A 13 24.27 -9.42 11.87
CA TYR A 13 24.06 -8.05 11.43
C TYR A 13 24.27 -7.89 9.93
N ILE A 14 23.60 -6.89 9.36
CA ILE A 14 23.81 -6.47 7.97
C ILE A 14 24.64 -5.20 7.96
N LEU A 15 25.67 -5.17 7.11
CA LEU A 15 26.55 -4.02 6.96
C LEU A 15 26.07 -3.09 5.86
N TYR A 16 25.98 -1.81 6.19
CA TYR A 16 25.83 -0.76 5.19
C TYR A 16 27.17 -0.46 4.54
N ASN A 17 27.30 -0.75 3.24
CA ASN A 17 28.55 -0.65 2.50
C ASN A 17 28.57 0.48 1.44
N ASN A 18 27.48 1.23 1.28
CA ASN A 18 27.26 2.01 0.06
C ASN A 18 27.93 3.41 0.05
N GLY A 19 28.90 3.71 0.91
CA GLY A 19 29.68 4.96 0.91
C GLY A 19 28.91 6.24 1.34
N TRP A 20 27.65 6.39 0.94
CA TRP A 20 26.76 7.52 1.23
C TRP A 20 26.19 7.44 2.66
N ARG A 21 26.62 8.31 3.56
CA ARG A 21 26.25 8.26 5.00
C ARG A 21 25.24 9.31 5.43
N ASP A 22 24.49 9.86 4.48
CA ASP A 22 23.41 10.79 4.80
C ASP A 22 22.19 10.04 5.38
N ALA A 23 21.33 10.78 6.08
CA ALA A 23 20.20 10.22 6.80
C ALA A 23 19.22 9.47 5.86
N ASN A 24 19.02 9.95 4.64
CA ASN A 24 18.09 9.32 3.69
C ASN A 24 18.64 7.99 3.19
N SER A 25 19.92 7.93 2.80
CA SER A 25 20.56 6.69 2.36
C SER A 25 20.53 5.59 3.42
N LEU A 26 20.76 5.97 4.69
CA LEU A 26 20.72 5.03 5.81
C LEU A 26 19.30 4.57 6.12
N ARG A 27 18.34 5.50 6.06
CA ARG A 27 16.91 5.22 6.27
C ARG A 27 16.38 4.24 5.24
N SER A 28 16.61 4.51 3.95
CA SER A 28 16.17 3.63 2.86
C SER A 28 16.77 2.22 2.95
N TRP A 29 18.07 2.13 3.24
CA TRP A 29 18.73 0.84 3.45
C TRP A 29 18.16 0.09 4.66
N ALA A 30 17.94 0.77 5.78
CA ALA A 30 17.44 0.12 6.98
C ALA A 30 16.02 -0.43 6.77
N PHE A 31 15.15 0.32 6.08
CA PHE A 31 13.78 -0.10 5.80
C PHE A 31 13.69 -1.37 4.95
N GLN A 32 14.67 -1.67 4.11
CA GLN A 32 14.67 -2.90 3.32
C GLN A 32 14.67 -4.17 4.18
N TYR A 33 15.17 -4.08 5.41
CA TYR A 33 15.32 -5.21 6.32
C TYR A 33 14.35 -5.19 7.50
N LEU A 34 13.47 -4.20 7.56
CA LEU A 34 12.41 -4.16 8.55
C LEU A 34 11.23 -5.01 8.07
N PRO A 35 10.55 -5.72 8.99
CA PRO A 35 9.32 -6.43 8.65
C PRO A 35 8.30 -5.42 8.12
N SER A 36 7.69 -5.75 6.98
CA SER A 36 6.67 -4.94 6.31
C SER A 36 5.36 -5.72 6.30
N THR A 37 4.26 -5.04 6.58
CA THR A 37 2.90 -5.58 6.39
C THR A 37 2.33 -5.19 5.03
N VAL A 38 3.09 -4.44 4.22
CA VAL A 38 2.73 -4.03 2.86
C VAL A 38 3.15 -5.13 1.88
N THR A 39 2.19 -5.64 1.12
CA THR A 39 2.42 -6.71 0.14
C THR A 39 3.05 -6.14 -1.14
N GLU A 40 4.14 -6.74 -1.63
CA GLU A 40 4.62 -6.43 -2.98
C GLU A 40 3.68 -7.06 -4.02
N LEU A 41 3.14 -6.23 -4.91
CA LEU A 41 2.22 -6.64 -5.95
C LEU A 41 2.90 -6.63 -7.32
N ASP A 42 2.48 -7.55 -8.17
CA ASP A 42 3.01 -7.75 -9.51
C ASP A 42 1.89 -8.03 -10.55
N GLY A 43 2.32 -8.27 -11.79
CA GLY A 43 1.46 -8.67 -12.91
C GLY A 43 0.52 -9.84 -12.60
N ASN A 44 1.01 -10.82 -11.85
CA ASN A 44 0.34 -12.09 -11.64
C ASN A 44 -0.69 -12.01 -10.52
N ASN A 45 -0.41 -11.22 -9.48
CA ASN A 45 -1.22 -11.17 -8.27
C ASN A 45 -2.17 -9.96 -8.19
N PHE A 46 -1.94 -8.87 -8.93
CA PHE A 46 -2.78 -7.67 -8.83
C PHE A 46 -4.24 -7.94 -9.23
N SER A 47 -4.44 -8.63 -10.35
CA SER A 47 -5.79 -8.92 -10.86
C SER A 47 -6.60 -9.87 -9.98
N THR A 48 -5.94 -10.79 -9.29
CA THR A 48 -6.59 -11.77 -8.40
C THR A 48 -6.79 -11.21 -7.01
N ASN A 49 -5.76 -10.55 -6.47
CA ASN A 49 -5.75 -10.10 -5.08
C ASN A 49 -6.46 -8.77 -4.90
N ILE A 50 -6.57 -7.94 -5.94
CA ILE A 50 -7.18 -6.61 -5.81
C ILE A 50 -8.55 -6.58 -6.48
N LEU A 51 -8.58 -6.89 -7.78
CA LEU A 51 -9.79 -6.68 -8.59
C LEU A 51 -10.92 -7.66 -8.30
N ARG A 52 -10.61 -8.78 -7.63
CA ARG A 52 -11.56 -9.83 -7.28
C ARG A 52 -11.73 -10.03 -5.78
N ASP A 53 -10.92 -9.37 -4.96
CA ASP A 53 -11.01 -9.52 -3.52
C ASP A 53 -12.21 -8.73 -2.99
N SER A 54 -12.91 -9.30 -2.03
CA SER A 54 -13.99 -8.64 -1.31
C SER A 54 -13.45 -7.70 -0.23
N LYS A 55 -12.21 -7.89 0.21
CA LYS A 55 -11.56 -6.99 1.15
C LYS A 55 -11.07 -5.71 0.46
N PRO A 56 -11.10 -4.57 1.16
CA PRO A 56 -10.55 -3.34 0.63
C PRO A 56 -9.02 -3.38 0.55
N TRP A 57 -8.47 -2.72 -0.46
CA TRP A 57 -7.03 -2.58 -0.68
C TRP A 57 -6.63 -1.12 -0.82
N LEU A 58 -5.46 -0.78 -0.28
CA LEU A 58 -4.79 0.48 -0.52
C LEU A 58 -3.44 0.21 -1.20
N ILE A 59 -3.25 0.77 -2.40
CA ILE A 59 -2.08 0.48 -3.23
C ILE A 59 -1.22 1.72 -3.42
N ASP A 60 0.07 1.62 -3.07
CA ASP A 60 1.12 2.60 -3.40
C ASP A 60 1.76 2.26 -4.75
N PHE A 61 1.51 3.09 -5.76
CA PHE A 61 2.16 3.02 -7.06
C PHE A 61 3.42 3.87 -7.04
N TYR A 62 4.58 3.22 -7.09
CA TYR A 62 5.88 3.86 -6.87
C TYR A 62 6.89 3.55 -7.98
N ALA A 63 8.00 4.30 -7.96
CA ALA A 63 9.20 3.98 -8.73
C ALA A 63 10.43 4.02 -7.82
N PRO A 64 11.39 3.08 -7.97
CA PRO A 64 12.51 2.89 -7.04
C PRO A 64 13.53 4.04 -7.07
N TRP A 65 13.52 4.88 -8.10
CA TRP A 65 14.39 6.06 -8.22
C TRP A 65 13.72 7.34 -7.71
N CYS A 66 12.45 7.30 -7.32
CA CYS A 66 11.70 8.48 -6.95
C CYS A 66 11.95 8.88 -5.48
N GLY A 67 12.58 10.03 -5.27
CA GLY A 67 12.84 10.58 -3.93
C GLY A 67 11.59 10.75 -3.07
N HIS A 68 10.47 11.19 -3.65
CA HIS A 68 9.19 11.30 -2.93
C HIS A 68 8.66 9.93 -2.49
N CYS A 69 8.87 8.87 -3.28
CA CYS A 69 8.49 7.51 -2.89
C CYS A 69 9.32 7.02 -1.70
N HIS A 70 10.62 7.34 -1.66
CA HIS A 70 11.46 7.00 -0.51
C HIS A 70 10.99 7.69 0.78
N HIS A 71 10.54 8.95 0.69
CA HIS A 71 9.96 9.64 1.84
C HIS A 71 8.61 9.07 2.26
N PHE A 72 7.79 8.67 1.30
CA PHE A 72 6.43 8.19 1.55
C PHE A 72 6.37 6.74 2.04
N SER A 73 7.24 5.85 1.56
CA SER A 73 7.27 4.44 1.95
C SER A 73 7.14 4.20 3.47
N PRO A 74 7.89 4.87 4.37
CA PRO A 74 7.72 4.68 5.81
C PRO A 74 6.42 5.25 6.38
N ILE A 75 5.84 6.26 5.74
CA ILE A 75 4.50 6.76 6.07
C ILE A 75 3.48 5.68 5.69
N PHE A 76 3.64 5.06 4.52
CA PHE A 76 2.76 4.00 4.05
C PHE A 76 2.82 2.74 4.93
N GLU A 77 3.99 2.36 5.43
CA GLU A 77 4.13 1.29 6.45
C GLU A 77 3.41 1.64 7.76
N ASN A 78 3.46 2.90 8.21
CA ASN A 78 2.70 3.34 9.38
C ASN A 78 1.19 3.22 9.16
N ILE A 79 0.71 3.63 7.98
CA ILE A 79 -0.69 3.47 7.57
C ILE A 79 -1.05 1.98 7.57
N ALA A 80 -0.16 1.12 7.07
CA ALA A 80 -0.37 -0.33 7.03
C ALA A 80 -0.64 -0.91 8.42
N SER A 81 0.19 -0.54 9.39
CA SER A 81 0.03 -0.96 10.78
C SER A 81 -1.29 -0.46 11.40
N ARG A 82 -1.74 0.75 11.06
CA ARG A 82 -2.97 1.35 11.61
C ARG A 82 -4.26 0.81 10.97
N LEU A 83 -4.17 0.29 9.76
CA LEU A 83 -5.28 -0.32 9.02
C LEU A 83 -5.26 -1.84 9.05
N ASP A 84 -4.38 -2.44 9.85
CA ASP A 84 -4.32 -3.90 10.01
C ASP A 84 -5.69 -4.47 10.40
N GLY A 85 -6.06 -5.57 9.73
CA GLY A 85 -7.39 -6.18 9.82
C GLY A 85 -8.55 -5.39 9.19
N LYS A 86 -8.36 -4.13 8.80
CA LYS A 86 -9.40 -3.29 8.15
C LYS A 86 -9.25 -3.23 6.65
N ALA A 87 -8.03 -3.02 6.15
CA ALA A 87 -7.72 -2.99 4.72
C ALA A 87 -6.37 -3.66 4.49
N ASN A 88 -6.22 -4.29 3.33
CA ASN A 88 -4.94 -4.81 2.88
C ASN A 88 -4.13 -3.68 2.25
N LEU A 89 -2.82 -3.69 2.43
CA LEU A 89 -1.94 -2.72 1.79
C LEU A 89 -0.99 -3.42 0.84
N GLY A 90 -0.81 -2.81 -0.32
CA GLY A 90 0.14 -3.27 -1.31
C GLY A 90 0.91 -2.14 -1.94
N LYS A 91 2.03 -2.47 -2.56
CA LYS A 91 2.80 -1.55 -3.37
C LYS A 91 3.19 -2.20 -4.68
N ILE A 92 3.32 -1.39 -5.73
CA ILE A 92 3.67 -1.87 -7.06
C ILE A 92 4.73 -0.97 -7.68
N ASN A 93 5.83 -1.60 -8.10
CA ASN A 93 6.89 -0.93 -8.83
C ASN A 93 6.47 -0.72 -10.30
N CYS A 94 6.20 0.53 -10.66
CA CYS A 94 5.76 0.89 -12.00
C CYS A 94 6.86 0.84 -13.07
N ASP A 95 8.14 0.80 -12.71
CA ASP A 95 9.21 0.52 -13.68
C ASP A 95 9.12 -0.92 -14.19
N ASN A 96 8.82 -1.87 -13.29
CA ASN A 96 8.69 -3.29 -13.61
C ASN A 96 7.30 -3.65 -14.15
N HIS A 97 6.27 -2.92 -13.75
CA HIS A 97 4.87 -3.25 -14.03
C HIS A 97 4.11 -2.10 -14.74
N ARG A 98 4.76 -1.49 -15.74
CA ARG A 98 4.23 -0.33 -16.50
C ARG A 98 2.79 -0.51 -16.97
N GLN A 99 2.45 -1.68 -17.52
CA GLN A 99 1.10 -1.94 -18.04
C GLN A 99 0.02 -1.85 -16.96
N ILE A 100 0.29 -2.26 -15.71
CA ILE A 100 -0.68 -2.12 -14.62
C ILE A 100 -0.84 -0.65 -14.28
N CYS A 101 0.26 0.09 -14.16
CA CYS A 101 0.24 1.51 -13.81
C CYS A 101 -0.43 2.36 -14.90
N GLU A 102 -0.24 2.05 -16.17
CA GLU A 102 -0.94 2.69 -17.29
C GLU A 102 -2.45 2.44 -17.21
N ARG A 103 -2.89 1.20 -16.96
CA ARG A 103 -4.31 0.86 -16.81
C ARG A 103 -4.94 1.50 -15.57
N ALA A 104 -4.16 1.63 -14.50
CA ALA A 104 -4.55 2.36 -13.30
C ALA A 104 -4.44 3.88 -13.49
N SER A 105 -4.07 4.38 -14.68
CA SER A 105 -3.94 5.81 -15.00
C SER A 105 -2.98 6.56 -14.08
N ILE A 106 -1.87 5.93 -13.67
CA ILE A 106 -0.85 6.56 -12.84
C ILE A 106 -0.03 7.55 -13.66
N ARG A 107 0.04 8.80 -13.20
CA ARG A 107 0.70 9.92 -13.91
C ARG A 107 1.89 10.52 -13.16
N ALA A 108 2.00 10.24 -11.87
CA ALA A 108 3.05 10.72 -11.00
C ALA A 108 3.34 9.67 -9.92
N TYR A 109 4.46 9.83 -9.20
CA TYR A 109 4.83 8.93 -8.12
C TYR A 109 5.19 9.72 -6.84
N PRO A 110 4.82 9.22 -5.66
CA PRO A 110 3.90 8.10 -5.45
C PRO A 110 2.44 8.51 -5.75
N THR A 111 1.62 7.55 -6.17
CA THR A 111 0.16 7.71 -6.24
C THR A 111 -0.47 6.60 -5.43
N VAL A 112 -1.39 6.97 -4.52
CA VAL A 112 -2.11 6.01 -3.69
C VAL A 112 -3.52 5.84 -4.20
N LYS A 113 -3.95 4.59 -4.38
CA LYS A 113 -5.30 4.26 -4.80
C LYS A 113 -6.00 3.30 -3.87
N TYR A 114 -7.26 3.58 -3.60
CA TYR A 114 -8.15 2.76 -2.81
C TYR A 114 -9.02 1.90 -3.73
N TYR A 115 -9.10 0.61 -3.43
CA TYR A 115 -9.99 -0.34 -4.06
C TYR A 115 -10.91 -0.86 -2.97
N LYS A 116 -12.20 -0.53 -3.08
CA LYS A 116 -13.20 -0.78 -2.03
C LYS A 116 -13.49 -2.25 -1.74
N GLY A 117 -13.15 -3.16 -2.65
CA GLY A 117 -13.56 -4.55 -2.58
C GLY A 117 -14.74 -4.84 -3.52
N SER A 118 -14.79 -6.06 -4.04
CA SER A 118 -15.83 -6.54 -4.94
C SER A 118 -16.92 -7.26 -4.14
N ASN A 119 -18.14 -6.73 -4.18
CA ASN A 119 -19.34 -7.46 -3.76
C ASN A 119 -20.07 -7.95 -5.03
N ASP A 120 -20.49 -9.22 -5.05
CA ASP A 120 -21.29 -9.85 -6.10
C ASP A 120 -20.67 -10.03 -7.49
N SER A 121 -19.69 -10.94 -7.59
CA SER A 121 -19.18 -11.54 -8.84
C SER A 121 -18.58 -10.58 -9.88
N LYS A 122 -18.70 -9.27 -9.71
CA LYS A 122 -18.23 -8.23 -10.64
C LYS A 122 -16.85 -7.74 -10.22
N ARG A 123 -15.87 -8.00 -11.08
CA ARG A 123 -14.52 -7.49 -10.91
C ARG A 123 -14.52 -5.97 -10.84
N GLN A 124 -13.77 -5.41 -9.89
CA GLN A 124 -13.44 -3.99 -9.88
C GLN A 124 -12.55 -3.67 -11.10
N ASP A 125 -12.60 -2.42 -11.56
CA ASP A 125 -11.71 -1.93 -12.61
C ASP A 125 -10.33 -1.54 -12.05
N PHE A 126 -9.40 -1.20 -12.96
CA PHE A 126 -8.04 -0.83 -12.60
C PHE A 126 -7.91 0.59 -12.01
N LEU A 127 -8.90 1.46 -12.24
CA LEU A 127 -8.78 2.88 -11.95
C LEU A 127 -8.73 3.13 -10.46
N GLY A 128 -9.57 2.46 -9.66
CA GLY A 128 -9.69 2.71 -8.23
C GLY A 128 -9.94 4.19 -7.87
N ASP A 129 -9.97 4.49 -6.57
CA ASP A 129 -10.16 5.85 -6.07
C ASP A 129 -8.80 6.44 -5.66
N GLU A 130 -8.33 7.46 -6.39
CA GLU A 130 -7.07 8.12 -6.08
C GLU A 130 -7.19 9.01 -4.84
N ILE A 131 -6.27 8.84 -3.88
CA ILE A 131 -6.20 9.67 -2.69
C ILE A 131 -5.16 10.78 -2.91
N GLY A 132 -5.63 12.02 -3.05
CA GLY A 132 -4.79 13.17 -3.37
C GLY A 132 -3.95 13.74 -2.21
N ASN A 133 -4.10 13.22 -0.99
CA ASN A 133 -3.31 13.65 0.17
C ASN A 133 -2.63 12.43 0.81
N LEU A 134 -1.30 12.52 0.94
CA LEU A 134 -0.43 11.45 1.40
C LEU A 134 -0.11 11.50 2.90
N ASP A 135 -0.80 12.36 3.66
CA ASP A 135 -0.71 12.36 5.11
C ASP A 135 -1.32 11.09 5.73
N ALA A 136 -0.66 10.53 6.74
CA ALA A 136 -1.07 9.26 7.35
C ALA A 136 -2.44 9.36 8.02
N ASP A 137 -2.68 10.43 8.77
CA ASP A 137 -3.94 10.62 9.49
C ASP A 137 -5.09 10.85 8.51
N PHE A 138 -4.83 11.64 7.47
CA PHE A 138 -5.79 11.84 6.40
C PHE A 138 -6.21 10.51 5.75
N ILE A 139 -5.25 9.71 5.29
CA ILE A 139 -5.53 8.43 4.63
C ILE A 139 -6.29 7.48 5.56
N VAL A 140 -5.83 7.32 6.81
CA VAL A 140 -6.48 6.43 7.77
C VAL A 140 -7.92 6.87 8.03
N ASN A 141 -8.16 8.17 8.21
CA ASN A 141 -9.51 8.70 8.41
C ASN A 141 -10.39 8.53 7.17
N TYR A 142 -9.85 8.78 5.98
CA TYR A 142 -10.55 8.57 4.71
C TYR A 142 -11.04 7.11 4.60
N ILE A 143 -10.16 6.14 4.81
CA ILE A 143 -10.51 4.70 4.71
C ILE A 143 -11.55 4.31 5.76
N ASN A 144 -11.36 4.72 7.02
CA ASN A 144 -12.34 4.42 8.07
C ASN A 144 -13.74 5.00 7.74
N ASN A 145 -13.81 6.16 7.09
CA ASN A 145 -15.09 6.75 6.68
C ASN A 145 -15.72 5.99 5.51
N GLN A 146 -14.93 5.64 4.49
CA GLN A 146 -15.40 4.83 3.37
C GLN A 146 -15.99 3.48 3.82
N GLN A 147 -15.39 2.85 4.82
CA GLN A 147 -15.91 1.58 5.36
C GLN A 147 -17.25 1.75 6.10
N LYS A 148 -17.43 2.86 6.82
CA LYS A 148 -18.70 3.16 7.51
C LYS A 148 -19.85 3.37 6.52
N GLU A 149 -19.58 4.07 5.42
CA GLU A 149 -20.55 4.31 4.36
C GLU A 149 -21.01 2.99 3.70
N GLN A 150 -20.07 2.08 3.44
CA GLN A 150 -20.36 0.76 2.87
C GLN A 150 -21.20 -0.13 3.80
N GLN A 151 -20.92 -0.09 5.10
CA GLN A 151 -21.72 -0.80 6.12
C GLN A 151 -23.14 -0.24 6.23
N GLN A 152 -23.33 1.07 6.12
CA GLN A 152 -24.65 1.70 6.13
C GLN A 152 -25.47 1.35 4.88
N THR A 153 -24.87 1.37 3.69
CA THR A 153 -25.57 0.96 2.45
C THR A 153 -25.97 -0.51 2.43
N SER A 154 -25.22 -1.37 3.13
CA SER A 154 -25.53 -2.80 3.24
C SER A 154 -26.73 -3.07 4.17
N ASN A 155 -26.87 -2.29 5.24
CA ASN A 155 -27.97 -2.43 6.20
C ASN A 155 -29.32 -1.88 5.68
N VAL A 156 -29.30 -0.89 4.78
CA VAL A 156 -30.53 -0.36 4.15
C VAL A 156 -31.10 -1.36 3.14
N HIS A 157 -30.25 -2.11 2.43
CA HIS A 157 -30.73 -3.10 1.46
C HIS A 157 -31.43 -4.29 2.14
N HIS A 158 -31.07 -4.64 3.38
CA HIS A 158 -31.72 -5.72 4.12
C HIS A 158 -33.09 -5.33 4.74
N THR A 159 -33.39 -4.03 4.88
CA THR A 159 -34.63 -3.53 5.52
C THR A 159 -35.76 -3.20 4.56
N THR A 160 -35.56 -3.34 3.24
CA THR A 160 -36.58 -3.03 2.21
C THR A 160 -37.30 -4.28 1.65
N GLU A 161 -37.04 -5.47 2.22
CA GLU A 161 -37.70 -6.75 1.84
C GLU A 161 -38.68 -7.29 2.92
N LEU A 162 -39.30 -6.41 3.71
CA LEU A 162 -40.42 -6.73 4.61
C LEU A 162 -41.64 -5.88 4.25
#